data_AF-A0A109G1T9-F1
#
_entry.id   AF-A0A109G1T9-F1
#
_cell.length_a   1.000
_cell.length_b   1.000
_cell.length_c   1.000
_cell.angle_alpha   90.00
_cell.angle_beta   90.00
_cell.angle_gamma   90.00
#
_symmetry.space_group_name_H-M   'P 1'
#
loop_
_entity.id
_entity.type
_entity.pdbx_description
1 polymer ?
#
loop_
_entity_poly.entity_id
_entity_poly.type
_entity_poly.pdbx_seq_one_letter_code
_entity_poly.pdbx_strand_id
1 'polypeptide(L)'
;MKLVESFLHSGVKSYVGLIDYVDGNVALMFTIRLFYGFINHDKTLEEVVREARLTDEETCTFRVYKQYETDLFYIRMNAFHI
;
A
#
# COMPACT_ATOMS: atom_id res chain seq x y z
N MET A 1 -1.08 -4.93 11.06
CA MET A 1 -0.29 -6.00 10.40
C MET A 1 -1.11 -7.27 10.11
N LYS A 2 -1.82 -7.88 11.08
CA LYS A 2 -2.60 -9.12 10.85
C LYS A 2 -3.50 -9.16 9.59
N LEU A 3 -4.16 -8.04 9.25
CA LEU A 3 -5.03 -7.98 8.06
C LEU A 3 -4.24 -8.03 6.75
N VAL A 4 -3.13 -7.27 6.67
CA VAL A 4 -2.23 -7.25 5.51
C VAL A 4 -1.67 -8.65 5.27
N GLU A 5 -1.17 -9.31 6.33
CA GLU A 5 -0.67 -10.69 6.27
C GLU A 5 -1.75 -11.66 5.77
N SER A 6 -2.98 -11.53 6.26
CA SER A 6 -4.10 -12.39 5.85
C SER A 6 -4.41 -12.26 4.36
N PHE A 7 -4.42 -11.04 3.81
CA PHE A 7 -4.61 -10.83 2.37
C PHE A 7 -3.43 -11.33 1.55
N LEU A 8 -2.19 -11.07 1.97
CA LEU A 8 -1.00 -11.53 1.25
C LEU A 8 -0.92 -13.07 1.23
N HIS A 9 -1.28 -13.74 2.33
CA HIS A 9 -1.37 -15.20 2.39
C HIS A 9 -2.53 -15.78 1.59
N SER A 10 -3.58 -15.00 1.29
CA SER A 10 -4.69 -15.46 0.45
C SER A 10 -4.35 -15.49 -1.05
N GLY A 11 -3.11 -15.16 -1.42
CA GLY A 11 -2.62 -15.22 -2.80
C GLY A 11 -2.83 -13.94 -3.62
N VAL A 12 -3.12 -12.81 -2.99
CA VAL A 12 -3.12 -11.52 -3.70
C VAL A 12 -1.69 -11.10 -4.03
N LYS A 13 -1.48 -10.54 -5.23
CA LYS A 13 -0.13 -10.08 -5.65
C LYS A 13 0.38 -8.91 -4.83
N SER A 14 -0.51 -7.96 -4.54
CA SER A 14 -0.22 -6.75 -3.78
C SER A 14 -1.47 -6.28 -3.03
N TYR A 15 -1.26 -5.58 -1.91
CA TYR A 15 -2.31 -4.96 -1.11
C TYR A 15 -1.98 -3.48 -0.86
N VAL A 16 -2.94 -2.57 -1.08
CA VAL A 16 -2.81 -1.17 -0.67
C VAL A 16 -3.55 -0.98 0.64
N GLY A 17 -2.84 -0.53 1.66
CA GLY A 17 -3.38 -0.32 2.99
C GLY A 17 -2.98 1.02 3.59
N LEU A 18 -3.68 1.37 4.67
CA LEU A 18 -3.40 2.53 5.51
C LEU A 18 -2.57 2.10 6.71
N ILE A 19 -1.58 2.92 7.10
CA ILE A 19 -0.87 2.76 8.38
C ILE A 19 -1.46 3.60 9.52
N ASP A 20 -2.30 4.57 9.20
CA ASP A 20 -2.98 5.46 10.15
C ASP A 20 -4.34 5.93 9.59
N TYR A 21 -5.14 6.60 10.40
CA TYR A 21 -6.40 7.21 10.00
C TYR A 21 -6.19 8.32 8.95
N VAL A 22 -7.16 8.45 8.05
CA VAL A 22 -7.24 9.50 7.02
C VAL A 22 -8.69 9.96 6.92
N ASP A 23 -8.92 11.26 6.72
CA ASP A 23 -10.26 11.78 6.46
C ASP A 23 -10.91 11.10 5.25
N GLY A 24 -12.22 10.84 5.34
CA GLY A 24 -12.95 10.11 4.31
C GLY A 24 -12.88 10.78 2.92
N ASN A 25 -12.88 12.11 2.86
CA ASN A 25 -12.77 12.82 1.58
C ASN A 25 -11.38 12.69 0.99
N VAL A 26 -10.34 12.75 1.84
CA VAL A 26 -8.96 12.57 1.40
C VAL A 26 -8.72 11.15 0.89
N ALA A 27 -9.26 10.14 1.58
CA ALA A 27 -9.22 8.74 1.14
C ALA A 27 -9.96 8.53 -0.20
N LEU A 28 -11.10 9.20 -0.40
CA LEU A 28 -11.83 9.19 -1.66
C LEU A 28 -11.03 9.84 -2.80
N MET A 29 -10.43 11.01 -2.56
CA MET A 29 -9.59 11.70 -3.54
C MET A 29 -8.38 10.85 -3.95
N PHE A 30 -7.71 10.23 -2.98
CA PHE A 30 -6.63 9.27 -3.25
C PHE A 30 -7.11 8.15 -4.17
N THR A 31 -8.27 7.55 -3.85
CA THR A 31 -8.84 6.43 -4.60
C THR A 31 -9.18 6.82 -6.05
N ILE A 32 -9.79 8.00 -6.26
CA ILE A 32 -10.09 8.52 -7.60
C ILE A 32 -8.78 8.71 -8.39
N ARG A 33 -7.76 9.31 -7.77
CA ARG A 33 -6.46 9.55 -8.44
C ARG A 33 -5.74 8.25 -8.77
N LEU A 34 -5.82 7.26 -7.88
CA LEU A 34 -5.27 5.92 -8.08
C LEU A 34 -5.88 5.26 -9.33
N PHE A 35 -7.21 5.22 -9.43
CA PHE A 35 -7.90 4.63 -10.58
C PHE A 35 -7.66 5.41 -11.87
N TYR A 36 -7.61 6.75 -11.80
CA TYR A 36 -7.27 7.57 -12.95
C TYR A 36 -5.88 7.23 -13.51
N GLY A 37 -4.89 7.00 -12.63
CA GLY A 37 -3.55 6.56 -13.01
C GLY A 37 -3.55 5.18 -13.67
N PHE A 38 -4.23 4.21 -13.04
CA PHE A 38 -4.30 2.83 -13.52
C PHE A 38 -4.96 2.68 -14.89
N ILE A 39 -6.11 3.34 -15.08
CA ILE A 39 -6.92 3.16 -16.28
C ILE A 39 -6.27 3.82 -17.50
N ASN A 40 -5.62 4.96 -17.31
CA ASN A 40 -5.27 5.84 -18.44
C ASN A 40 -3.78 5.82 -18.83
N HIS A 41 -2.89 5.17 -18.07
CA HIS A 41 -1.45 5.40 -18.23
C HIS A 41 -0.53 4.17 -18.22
N ASP A 42 -1.06 2.94 -18.21
CA ASP A 42 -0.25 1.69 -18.16
C ASP A 42 0.84 1.70 -17.07
N LYS A 43 0.53 2.36 -15.95
CA LYS A 43 1.44 2.54 -14.81
C LYS A 43 1.34 1.36 -13.85
N THR A 44 2.45 1.06 -13.20
CA THR A 44 2.49 0.07 -12.11
C THR A 44 1.73 0.56 -10.87
N LEU A 45 1.30 -0.36 -10.01
CA LEU A 45 0.61 -0.04 -8.75
C LEU A 45 1.40 0.94 -7.88
N GLU A 46 2.71 0.76 -7.81
CA GLU A 46 3.61 1.58 -6.99
C GLU A 46 3.71 3.00 -7.53
N GLU A 47 3.77 3.16 -8.85
CA GLU A 47 3.81 4.47 -9.49
C GLU A 47 2.52 5.25 -9.25
N VAL A 48 1.37 4.60 -9.44
CA VAL A 48 0.07 5.28 -9.22
C VAL A 48 -0.19 5.57 -7.75
N VAL A 49 0.25 4.71 -6.81
CA VAL A 49 0.16 5.01 -5.38
C VAL A 49 1.10 6.16 -5.02
N ARG A 50 2.33 6.17 -5.54
CA ARG A 50 3.27 7.28 -5.32
C ARG A 50 2.72 8.61 -5.83
N GLU A 51 2.05 8.61 -6.99
CA GLU A 51 1.44 9.82 -7.55
C GLU A 51 0.17 10.23 -6.81
N ALA A 52 -0.70 9.29 -6.45
CA ALA A 52 -1.92 9.56 -5.69
C ALA A 52 -1.60 10.13 -4.30
N ARG A 53 -0.47 9.73 -3.71
CA ARG A 53 0.08 10.25 -2.46
C ARG A 53 0.48 11.73 -2.48
N LEU A 54 0.54 12.35 -3.66
CA LEU A 54 0.88 13.77 -3.80
C LEU A 54 -0.36 14.67 -3.71
N THR A 55 -1.56 14.07 -3.57
CA THR A 55 -2.83 14.80 -3.59
C THR A 55 -3.06 15.59 -2.29
N ASP A 56 -2.62 15.03 -1.17
CA ASP A 56 -2.79 15.61 0.17
C ASP A 56 -1.79 14.95 1.15
N GLU A 57 -1.39 15.66 2.21
CA GLU A 57 -0.42 15.15 3.19
C GLU A 57 -0.89 13.86 3.89
N GLU A 58 -2.17 13.77 4.25
CA GLU A 58 -2.72 12.58 4.95
C GLU A 58 -2.64 11.32 4.07
N THR A 59 -2.60 11.48 2.74
CA THR A 59 -2.46 10.33 1.84
C THR A 59 -1.09 9.65 1.96
N CYS A 60 -0.09 10.26 2.59
CA CYS A 60 1.21 9.62 2.82
C CYS A 60 1.14 8.37 3.71
N THR A 61 0.01 8.13 4.37
CA THR A 61 -0.32 6.92 5.13
C THR A 61 -0.58 5.69 4.25
N PHE A 62 -0.90 5.87 2.96
CA PHE A 62 -1.09 4.75 2.04
C PHE A 62 0.25 4.06 1.74
N ARG A 63 0.24 2.73 1.80
CA ARG A 63 1.39 1.86 1.54
C ARG A 63 0.99 0.69 0.64
N VAL A 64 1.91 0.31 -0.25
CA VAL A 64 1.81 -0.93 -1.03
C VAL A 64 2.55 -2.02 -0.27
N TYR A 65 1.90 -3.16 -0.08
CA TYR A 65 2.47 -4.36 0.50
C TYR A 65 2.51 -5.45 -0.56
N LYS A 66 3.62 -6.18 -0.63
CA LYS A 66 3.83 -7.28 -1.59
C LYS A 66 4.13 -8.57 -0.85
N GLN A 67 3.70 -9.68 -1.44
CA GLN A 67 3.91 -11.00 -0.89
C GLN A 67 5.39 -11.33 -0.63
N TYR A 68 6.30 -10.87 -1.51
CA TYR A 68 7.75 -11.18 -1.42
C TYR A 68 8.56 -10.28 -0.48
N GLU A 69 8.00 -9.17 0.02
CA GLU A 69 8.69 -8.30 0.99
C GLU A 69 8.43 -8.73 2.44
N THR A 70 7.36 -9.51 2.68
CA THR A 70 7.04 -10.08 4.00
C THR A 70 8.09 -11.09 4.46
N ASP A 71 8.65 -11.90 3.55
CA ASP A 71 9.68 -12.89 3.91
C ASP A 71 10.96 -12.21 4.45
N LEU A 72 11.40 -11.11 3.84
CA LEU A 72 12.56 -10.34 4.32
C LEU A 72 12.28 -9.58 5.63
N PHE A 73 11.06 -9.08 5.83
CA PHE A 73 10.66 -8.44 7.10
C PHE A 73 10.64 -9.44 8.25
N TYR A 74 10.10 -10.64 8.04
CA TYR A 74 10.12 -11.73 9.03
C TYR A 74 11.54 -12.22 9.34
N ILE A 75 12.40 -12.38 8.31
CA ILE A 75 13.80 -12.75 8.51
C ILE A 75 14.56 -11.66 9.30
N ARG A 76 14.35 -10.38 9.00
CA ARG A 76 14.98 -9.28 9.75
C ARG A 76 14.52 -9.22 11.20
N MET A 77 13.22 -9.36 11.49
CA MET A 77 12.72 -9.33 12.88
C MET A 77 13.24 -10.50 13.72
N ASN A 78 13.38 -11.69 13.14
CA ASN A 78 13.96 -12.85 13.84
C ASN A 78 15.49 -12.78 13.99
N ALA A 79 16.19 -12.04 13.13
CA ALA A 79 17.65 -11.90 13.20
C ALA A 79 18.14 -10.92 14.28
N PHE A 80 17.27 -10.06 14.84
CA PHE A 80 17.61 -9.13 15.92
C PHE A 80 17.21 -9.64 17.33
N HIS A 81 16.83 -10.93 17.45
CA HIS A 81 16.58 -11.63 18.71
C HIS A 81 17.67 -12.68 19.00
N ILE A 82 18.95 -12.30 18.92
CA ILE A 82 20.09 -13.05 19.46
C ILE A 82 20.85 -12.16 20.44
#